data_AF-A0A261QN96-F1
#
_entry.id   AF-A0A261QN96-F1
#
_cell.length_a   1.000
_cell.length_b   1.000
_cell.length_c   1.000
_cell.angle_alpha   90.00
_cell.angle_beta   90.00
_cell.angle_gamma   90.00
#
_symmetry.space_group_name_H-M   'P 1'
#
loop_
_entity.id
_entity.type
_entity.pdbx_description
1 polymer ?
#
loop_
_entity_poly.entity_id
_entity_poly.type
_entity_poly.pdbx_seq_one_letter_code
_entity_poly.pdbx_strand_id
1 'polypeptide(L)' 'MPRLMLSDDQYERISPFLPGKASDPGRTAADNRLFVKAVLWIA' A
#
# COMPACT_ATOMS: atom_id res chain seq x y z
N MET A 1 -16.57 8.49 2.26
CA MET A 1 -15.12 8.44 1.95
C MET A 1 -14.93 8.93 0.52
N PRO A 2 -14.00 9.86 0.22
CA PRO A 2 -13.63 10.16 -1.16
C PRO A 2 -13.20 8.85 -1.84
N ARG A 3 -13.61 8.62 -3.09
CA ARG A 3 -13.33 7.37 -3.84
C ARG A 3 -11.83 7.02 -3.89
N LEU A 4 -10.97 8.04 -3.87
CA LEU A 4 -9.51 7.93 -3.99
C LEU A 4 -8.77 7.84 -2.64
N MET A 5 -9.50 7.89 -1.51
CA MET A 5 -8.88 7.88 -0.19
C MET A 5 -8.83 6.44 0.34
N LEU A 6 -7.62 5.89 0.47
CA LEU A 6 -7.38 4.53 0.99
C LEU A 6 -7.54 4.50 2.52
N SER A 7 -8.59 3.83 3.01
CA SER A 7 -8.81 3.62 4.44
C SER A 7 -7.83 2.61 5.04
N ASP A 8 -7.76 2.55 6.39
CA ASP A 8 -6.97 1.54 7.11
C ASP A 8 -7.45 0.12 6.79
N ASP A 9 -8.75 -0.17 6.93
CA ASP A 9 -9.31 -1.49 6.62
C ASP A 9 -9.05 -1.95 5.18
N GLN A 10 -9.08 -1.01 4.22
CA GLN A 10 -8.77 -1.32 2.82
C GLN A 10 -7.29 -1.66 2.67
N TYR A 11 -6.42 -0.88 3.32
CA TYR A 11 -4.98 -1.13 3.29
C TYR A 11 -4.62 -2.47 3.97
N GLU A 12 -5.19 -2.77 5.13
CA GLU A 12 -4.94 -4.03 5.84
C GLU A 12 -5.28 -5.25 4.99
N ARG A 13 -6.37 -5.19 4.21
CA ARG A 13 -6.76 -6.27 3.29
C ARG A 13 -5.75 -6.50 2.17
N ILE A 14 -5.10 -5.44 1.66
CA ILE A 14 -4.18 -5.56 0.51
C ILE A 14 -2.71 -5.68 0.93
N SER A 15 -2.34 -5.17 2.11
CA SER A 15 -0.96 -5.09 2.57
C SER A 15 -0.19 -6.42 2.57
N PRO A 16 -0.81 -7.59 2.88
CA PRO A 16 -0.10 -8.87 2.82
C PRO A 16 0.31 -9.27 1.40
N PHE A 17 -0.38 -8.72 0.39
CA PHE A 17 -0.15 -9.03 -1.03
C PHE A 17 0.81 -8.05 -1.70
N LEU A 18 1.16 -6.93 -1.05
CA LEU A 18 2.12 -5.98 -1.61
C LEU A 18 3.55 -6.56 -1.53
N PRO A 19 4.40 -6.33 -2.54
CA PRO A 19 5.81 -6.71 -2.48
C PRO A 19 6.59 -5.80 -1.53
N GLY A 20 7.78 -6.25 -1.11
CA GLY A 20 8.68 -5.45 -0.27
C GLY A 20 8.28 -5.41 1.20
N LYS A 21 7.51 -6.40 1.67
CA LYS A 21 7.26 -6.61 3.10
C LYS A 21 8.55 -7.03 3.79
N ALA A 22 8.62 -6.86 5.12
CA ALA A 22 9.78 -7.29 5.91
C ALA A 22 10.05 -8.81 5.82
N SER A 23 9.01 -9.61 5.55
CA SER A 23 9.12 -11.06 5.32
C SER A 23 9.64 -11.43 3.93
N ASP A 24 9.63 -10.49 2.98
CA ASP A 24 10.00 -10.79 1.60
C ASP A 24 11.53 -10.76 1.46
N PRO A 25 12.14 -11.70 0.71
CA PRO A 25 13.57 -11.66 0.43
C PRO A 25 13.93 -10.43 -0.42
N GLY A 26 15.08 -9.83 -0.15
CA GLY A 26 15.58 -8.67 -0.89
C GLY A 26 15.31 -7.34 -0.19
N ARG A 27 14.93 -6.31 -0.96
CA ARG A 27 14.78 -4.95 -0.44
C ARG A 27 13.37 -4.73 0.13
N THR A 28 13.30 -4.30 1.38
CA THR A 28 12.06 -3.82 2.00
C THR A 28 11.65 -2.47 1.43
N ALA A 29 10.36 -2.31 1.13
CA ALA A 29 9.80 -1.03 0.69
C ALA A 29 9.86 0.00 1.82
N ALA A 30 10.14 1.26 1.49
CA ALA A 30 10.22 2.33 2.48
C ALA A 30 8.84 2.67 3.07
N ASP A 31 7.82 2.81 2.22
CA ASP A 31 6.43 2.99 2.64
C ASP A 31 5.47 2.53 1.52
N ASN A 32 5.00 1.29 1.64
CA ASN A 32 4.03 0.71 0.70
C ASN A 32 2.67 1.44 0.72
N ARG A 33 2.27 1.98 1.87
CA ARG A 33 0.98 2.66 2.00
C ARG A 33 1.00 4.00 1.27
N LEU A 34 2.09 4.74 1.40
CA LEU A 34 2.28 6.00 0.68
C LEU A 34 2.31 5.77 -0.83
N PHE A 35 3.00 4.73 -1.29
CA PHE A 35 3.02 4.37 -2.71
C PHE A 35 1.62 4.09 -3.26
N VAL A 36 0.83 3.24 -2.60
CA VAL A 36 -0.53 2.92 -3.04
C VAL A 36 -1.43 4.16 -3.02
N LYS A 37 -1.33 5.02 -1.98
CA LYS A 37 -2.05 6.30 -1.92
C LYS A 37 -1.69 7.20 -3.11
N ALA A 38 -0.42 7.27 -3.50
CA ALA A 38 0.02 8.06 -4.64
C ALA A 38 -0.56 7.55 -5.96
N VAL A 39 -0.58 6.23 -6.18
CA VAL A 39 -1.21 5.62 -7.36
C VAL A 39 -2.70 5.96 -7.44
N LEU A 40 -3.42 5.84 -6.33
CA LEU A 40 -4.86 6.16 -6.27
C LEU A 40 -5.16 7.65 -6.47
N TRP A 41 -4.20 8.54 -6.25
CA TRP A 41 -4.40 9.97 -6.47
C TRP A 41 -4.21 10.39 -7.94
N ILE A 42 -3.37 9.67 -8.70
CA ILE A 42 -3.10 9.93 -10.12
C ILE A 42 -4.15 9.26 -11.03
N ALA A 43 -4.72 8.13 -10.61
CA ALA A 43 -5.63 7.30 -11.39
C ALA A 43 -7.01 7.91 -11.64
#